data_AF-A0A496SA45-F1
#
_entry.id   AF-A0A496SA45-F1
#
_cell.length_a   1.000
_cell.length_b   1.000
_cell.length_c   1.000
_cell.angle_alpha   90.00
_cell.angle_beta   90.00
_cell.angle_gamma   90.00
#
_symmetry.space_group_name_H-M   'P 1'
#
loop_
_entity.id
_entity.type
_entity.pdbx_description
1 polymer ?
#
loop_
_entity_poly.entity_id
_entity_poly.type
_entity_poly.pdbx_seq_one_letter_code
_entity_poly.pdbx_strand_id
1 'polypeptide(L)'
;MDIGTLKEMKISDLNKIAKELEINGISGLKKQDLIFKILQAKAEKEGLMFGGGVLEVLPEGFGFLRSPNYNYLPSPDDIYVSPSQIRKFSLRTGDTVSGQIRPPKDSEKYFALLKVEAVNFEDPEQARNRVLFDNLTPIYPKERFILETHPEEFSTRILDLLCPIGKGQRGLIVAPPYSGKTVLLQKIANAIMSNYSEVILIVLLIDERPEEVTEMKAQVVGEVISSTFDEPAQRHVQVAEMVLEKAKRLVEHKKDVVILLDSITRLARAYNLVEPHSGRILSGGIDSNALHKPKRFFGTARALEEGGSLTIIATALVDTGSRMDDVIFEEFKGTGNMEITLDRNIFQRRIYPSIDIKRSNTRREELLLHPDELQRIWILRKALNDLNSVEALELLIEKLSKTKNNVEFLLTLNKQM
;
A
#
# COMPACT_ATOMS: atom_id res chain seq x y z
N MET A 1 -17.76 -26.46 -10.65
CA MET A 1 -17.17 -25.12 -10.79
C MET A 1 -16.18 -24.90 -9.68
N ASP A 2 -14.92 -24.81 -10.09
CA ASP A 2 -13.75 -24.46 -9.29
C ASP A 2 -13.37 -22.99 -9.56
N ILE A 3 -12.38 -22.47 -8.81
CA ILE A 3 -11.92 -21.08 -8.97
C ILE A 3 -11.31 -20.82 -10.35
N GLY A 4 -10.63 -21.81 -10.94
CA GLY A 4 -10.04 -21.71 -12.28
C GLY A 4 -11.10 -21.34 -13.32
N THR A 5 -12.22 -22.08 -13.33
CA THR A 5 -13.36 -21.81 -14.22
C THR A 5 -13.93 -20.41 -13.98
N LEU A 6 -14.17 -20.03 -12.73
CA LEU A 6 -14.77 -18.73 -12.39
C LEU A 6 -13.88 -17.55 -12.79
N LYS A 7 -12.54 -17.71 -12.76
CA LYS A 7 -11.59 -16.66 -13.15
C LYS A 7 -11.61 -16.39 -14.65
N GLU A 8 -11.86 -17.40 -15.49
CA GLU A 8 -11.93 -17.23 -16.95
C GLU A 8 -13.25 -16.59 -17.41
N MET A 9 -14.29 -16.66 -16.58
CA MET A 9 -15.60 -16.09 -16.89
C MET A 9 -15.58 -14.56 -16.90
N LYS A 10 -16.44 -13.96 -17.74
CA LYS A 10 -16.68 -12.52 -17.73
C LYS A 10 -17.49 -12.12 -16.50
N ILE A 11 -17.31 -10.88 -16.03
CA ILE A 11 -18.09 -10.32 -14.91
C ILE A 11 -19.60 -10.47 -15.14
N SER A 12 -20.06 -10.32 -16.39
CA SER A 12 -21.46 -10.52 -16.76
C SER A 12 -21.98 -11.91 -16.43
N ASP A 13 -21.15 -12.95 -16.61
CA ASP A 13 -21.55 -14.34 -16.38
C ASP A 13 -21.41 -14.70 -14.89
N LEU A 14 -20.40 -14.17 -14.21
CA LEU A 14 -20.31 -14.25 -12.75
C LEU A 14 -21.53 -13.60 -12.07
N ASN A 15 -22.01 -12.47 -12.58
CA ASN A 15 -23.23 -11.82 -12.08
C ASN A 15 -24.48 -12.68 -12.30
N LYS A 16 -24.56 -13.47 -13.38
CA LYS A 16 -25.66 -14.42 -13.59
C LYS A 16 -25.61 -15.53 -12.55
N ILE A 17 -24.44 -16.15 -12.35
CA ILE A 17 -24.23 -17.17 -11.32
C ILE A 17 -24.59 -16.63 -9.94
N ALA A 18 -24.14 -15.42 -9.61
CA ALA A 18 -24.43 -14.80 -8.33
C ALA A 18 -25.92 -14.55 -8.11
N LYS A 19 -26.67 -14.20 -9.17
CA LYS A 19 -28.15 -14.09 -9.12
C LYS A 19 -28.82 -15.45 -8.93
N GLU A 20 -28.36 -16.50 -9.61
CA GLU A 20 -28.86 -17.87 -9.43
C GLU A 20 -28.58 -18.41 -8.01
N LEU A 21 -27.52 -17.92 -7.38
CA LEU A 21 -27.17 -18.22 -5.99
C LEU A 21 -27.86 -17.27 -4.98
N GLU A 22 -28.72 -16.35 -5.44
CA GLU A 22 -29.44 -15.38 -4.61
C GLU A 22 -28.54 -14.49 -3.74
N ILE A 23 -27.34 -14.17 -4.24
CA ILE A 23 -26.36 -13.36 -3.53
C ILE A 23 -26.77 -11.88 -3.58
N ASN A 24 -27.03 -11.29 -2.41
CA ASN A 24 -27.36 -9.86 -2.28
C ASN A 24 -26.10 -8.96 -2.31
N GLY A 25 -26.28 -7.72 -2.77
CA GLY A 25 -25.22 -6.70 -2.72
C GLY A 25 -24.00 -7.04 -3.61
N ILE A 26 -24.27 -7.50 -4.85
CA ILE A 26 -23.21 -7.79 -5.84
C ILE A 26 -22.80 -6.58 -6.68
N SER A 27 -23.59 -5.51 -6.66
CA SER A 27 -23.31 -4.29 -7.43
C SER A 27 -22.06 -3.58 -6.88
N GLY A 28 -21.10 -3.31 -7.76
CA GLY A 28 -19.85 -2.61 -7.42
C GLY A 28 -18.74 -3.50 -6.84
N LEU A 29 -18.97 -4.82 -6.69
CA LEU A 29 -17.92 -5.73 -6.24
C LEU A 29 -16.84 -5.90 -7.31
N LYS A 30 -15.57 -6.00 -6.87
CA LYS A 30 -14.49 -6.42 -7.76
C LYS A 30 -14.70 -7.88 -8.16
N LYS A 31 -14.14 -8.27 -9.30
CA LYS A 31 -14.23 -9.65 -9.80
C LYS A 31 -13.77 -10.69 -8.77
N GLN A 32 -12.71 -10.40 -8.03
CA GLN A 32 -12.16 -11.31 -7.01
C GLN A 32 -13.14 -11.49 -5.84
N ASP A 33 -13.72 -10.41 -5.33
CA ASP A 33 -14.71 -10.44 -4.24
C ASP A 33 -15.99 -11.16 -4.66
N LEU A 34 -16.42 -10.96 -5.91
CA LEU A 34 -17.58 -11.65 -6.47
C LEU A 34 -17.34 -13.17 -6.57
N ILE A 35 -16.16 -13.59 -7.03
CA ILE A 35 -15.77 -15.00 -7.08
C ILE A 35 -15.77 -15.60 -5.66
N PHE A 36 -15.21 -14.88 -4.68
CA PHE A 36 -15.22 -15.33 -3.29
C PHE A 36 -16.65 -15.53 -2.76
N LYS A 37 -17.55 -14.56 -2.97
CA LYS A 37 -18.96 -14.68 -2.57
C LYS A 37 -19.66 -15.86 -3.25
N ILE A 38 -19.38 -16.12 -4.53
CA ILE A 38 -19.92 -17.27 -5.26
C ILE A 38 -19.45 -18.59 -4.64
N LEU A 39 -18.15 -18.71 -4.33
CA LEU A 39 -17.58 -19.90 -3.69
C LEU A 39 -18.20 -20.12 -2.30
N GLN A 40 -18.34 -19.06 -1.52
CA GLN A 40 -18.99 -19.09 -0.21
C GLN A 40 -20.44 -19.56 -0.31
N ALA A 41 -21.28 -18.91 -1.12
CA ALA A 41 -22.69 -19.24 -1.26
C ALA A 41 -22.91 -20.68 -1.75
N LYS A 42 -22.00 -21.18 -2.59
CA LYS A 42 -22.04 -22.57 -3.05
C LYS A 42 -21.72 -23.55 -1.92
N ALA A 43 -20.68 -23.31 -1.13
CA ALA A 43 -20.34 -24.14 0.01
C ALA A 43 -21.49 -24.16 1.03
N GLU A 44 -22.11 -23.01 1.29
CA GLU A 44 -23.27 -22.89 2.19
C GLU A 44 -24.49 -23.68 1.68
N LYS A 45 -24.78 -23.66 0.36
CA LYS A 45 -25.83 -24.52 -0.25
C LYS A 45 -25.55 -26.02 -0.10
N GLU A 46 -24.27 -26.42 -0.04
CA GLU A 46 -23.84 -27.79 0.22
C GLU A 46 -23.80 -28.12 1.73
N GLY A 47 -24.21 -27.19 2.60
CA GLY A 47 -24.21 -27.35 4.06
C GLY A 47 -22.83 -27.22 4.70
N LEU A 48 -21.84 -26.69 3.97
CA LEU A 48 -20.46 -26.54 4.40
C LEU A 48 -20.19 -25.09 4.81
N MET A 49 -19.36 -24.89 5.84
CA MET A 49 -18.87 -23.57 6.20
C MET A 49 -17.71 -23.17 5.28
N PHE A 50 -17.61 -21.89 4.94
CA PHE A 50 -16.55 -21.33 4.11
C PHE A 50 -15.91 -20.14 4.82
N GLY A 51 -14.59 -20.03 4.71
CA GLY A 51 -13.85 -18.95 5.35
C GLY A 51 -12.50 -18.73 4.70
N GLY A 52 -11.81 -17.70 5.17
CA GLY A 52 -10.48 -17.37 4.69
C GLY A 52 -9.84 -16.25 5.49
N GLY A 53 -8.59 -15.98 5.17
CA GLY A 53 -7.78 -14.95 5.80
C GLY A 53 -6.35 -15.01 5.32
N VAL A 54 -5.50 -14.18 5.91
CA VAL A 54 -4.08 -14.14 5.60
C VAL A 54 -3.33 -15.07 6.54
N LEU A 55 -2.61 -16.04 5.99
CA LEU A 55 -1.89 -17.04 6.77
C LEU A 55 -0.74 -16.40 7.55
N GLU A 56 -0.68 -16.70 8.83
CA GLU A 56 0.51 -16.55 9.68
C GLU A 56 0.99 -17.94 10.08
N VAL A 57 2.18 -18.33 9.64
CA VAL A 57 2.82 -19.58 10.04
C VAL A 57 3.64 -19.34 11.30
N LEU A 58 3.35 -20.10 12.35
CA LEU A 58 4.07 -20.02 13.62
C LEU A 58 5.33 -20.92 13.60
N PRO A 59 6.30 -20.68 14.50
CA PRO A 59 7.56 -21.44 14.54
C PRO A 59 7.38 -22.96 14.64
N GLU A 60 6.29 -23.43 15.23
CA GLU A 60 5.94 -24.84 15.37
C GLU A 60 5.44 -25.48 14.05
N GLY A 61 5.28 -24.69 12.99
CA GLY A 61 4.98 -25.13 11.62
C GLY A 61 3.49 -25.27 11.29
N PHE A 62 2.59 -25.05 12.26
CA PHE A 62 1.17 -24.81 11.98
C PHE A 62 0.91 -23.31 11.81
N GLY A 63 -0.27 -22.92 11.37
CA GLY A 63 -0.60 -21.51 11.19
C GLY A 63 -2.06 -21.17 11.45
N PHE A 64 -2.36 -19.88 11.39
CA PHE A 64 -3.70 -19.34 11.49
C PHE A 64 -3.99 -18.39 10.34
N LEU A 65 -5.21 -18.45 9.79
CA LEU A 65 -5.69 -17.42 8.87
C LEU A 65 -6.21 -16.25 9.69
N ARG A 66 -5.48 -15.14 9.67
CA ARG A 66 -5.81 -13.90 10.35
C ARG A 66 -6.75 -13.06 9.50
N SER A 67 -7.72 -12.43 10.15
CA SER A 67 -8.71 -11.60 9.46
C SER A 67 -8.25 -10.13 9.32
N PRO A 68 -8.45 -9.50 8.15
CA PRO A 68 -8.19 -8.07 7.99
C PRO A 68 -9.10 -7.21 8.87
N ASN A 69 -10.30 -7.68 9.22
CA ASN A 69 -11.23 -6.96 10.09
C ASN A 69 -10.68 -6.75 11.50
N TYR A 70 -9.78 -7.64 11.93
CA TYR A 70 -9.06 -7.55 13.20
C TYR A 70 -7.62 -7.08 13.01
N ASN A 71 -7.31 -6.37 11.91
CA ASN A 71 -5.97 -5.87 11.59
C ASN A 71 -4.87 -6.95 11.62
N TYR A 72 -5.20 -8.18 11.21
CA TYR A 72 -4.31 -9.35 11.24
C TYR A 72 -3.87 -9.82 12.62
N LEU A 73 -4.61 -9.44 13.66
CA LEU A 73 -4.31 -9.85 15.02
C LEU A 73 -4.95 -11.20 15.35
N PRO A 74 -4.42 -11.89 16.37
CA PRO A 74 -5.06 -13.08 16.91
C PRO A 74 -6.51 -12.79 17.34
N SER A 75 -7.43 -13.56 16.79
CA SER A 75 -8.85 -13.47 17.10
C SER A 75 -9.43 -14.86 17.42
N PRO A 76 -10.52 -14.95 18.20
CA PRO A 76 -11.20 -16.22 18.44
C PRO A 76 -11.72 -16.89 17.16
N ASP A 77 -11.99 -16.09 16.13
CA ASP A 77 -12.52 -16.54 14.84
C ASP A 77 -11.43 -16.98 13.85
N ASP A 78 -10.16 -17.01 14.29
CA ASP A 78 -9.06 -17.43 13.44
C ASP A 78 -9.19 -18.90 13.02
N ILE A 79 -8.79 -19.16 11.78
CA ILE A 79 -8.91 -20.50 11.18
C ILE A 79 -7.55 -21.19 11.27
N TYR A 80 -7.49 -22.28 12.02
CA TYR A 80 -6.33 -23.16 12.12
C TYR A 80 -6.01 -23.81 10.76
N VAL A 81 -4.72 -23.78 10.42
CA VAL A 81 -4.15 -24.44 9.23
C VAL A 81 -3.07 -25.42 9.68
N SER A 82 -3.26 -26.68 9.28
CA SER A 82 -2.35 -27.76 9.68
C SER A 82 -1.00 -27.70 8.94
N PRO A 83 0.09 -28.21 9.54
CA PRO A 83 1.40 -28.30 8.87
C PRO A 83 1.37 -29.14 7.59
N SER A 84 0.45 -30.11 7.48
CA SER A 84 0.28 -30.90 6.25
C SER A 84 -0.30 -30.08 5.11
N GLN A 85 -1.28 -29.21 5.38
CA GLN A 85 -1.84 -28.29 4.39
C GLN A 85 -0.82 -27.25 3.94
N ILE A 86 -0.07 -26.67 4.89
CA ILE A 86 0.99 -25.70 4.59
C ILE A 86 2.04 -26.32 3.67
N ARG A 87 2.52 -27.53 3.99
CA ARG A 87 3.49 -28.24 3.14
C ARG A 87 2.89 -28.63 1.79
N LYS A 88 1.67 -29.16 1.77
CA LYS A 88 1.00 -29.64 0.54
C LYS A 88 0.85 -28.52 -0.49
N PHE A 89 0.50 -27.30 -0.09
CA PHE A 89 0.30 -26.19 -1.02
C PHE A 89 1.46 -25.19 -1.04
N SER A 90 2.59 -25.53 -0.38
CA SER A 90 3.76 -24.65 -0.26
C SER A 90 3.41 -23.24 0.25
N LEU A 91 2.47 -23.18 1.20
CA LEU A 91 1.97 -21.94 1.77
C LEU A 91 3.03 -21.27 2.64
N ARG A 92 2.97 -19.95 2.71
CA ARG A 92 3.86 -19.11 3.50
C ARG A 92 3.07 -18.02 4.21
N THR A 93 3.68 -17.44 5.25
CA THR A 93 3.13 -16.23 5.87
C THR A 93 2.84 -15.16 4.82
N GLY A 94 1.66 -14.55 4.92
CA GLY A 94 1.14 -13.58 3.95
C GLY A 94 0.20 -14.17 2.89
N ASP A 95 0.12 -15.49 2.73
CA ASP A 95 -0.77 -16.07 1.71
C ASP A 95 -2.24 -15.85 2.09
N THR A 96 -3.02 -15.26 1.20
CA THR A 96 -4.47 -15.15 1.37
C THR A 96 -5.11 -16.48 1.00
N VAL A 97 -5.54 -17.24 1.98
CA VAL A 97 -6.09 -18.58 1.79
C VAL A 97 -7.60 -18.52 2.00
N SER A 98 -8.35 -19.17 1.13
CA SER A 98 -9.80 -19.36 1.31
C SER A 98 -10.21 -20.78 0.98
N GLY A 99 -11.26 -21.25 1.65
CA GLY A 99 -11.75 -22.59 1.47
C GLY A 99 -12.77 -23.03 2.50
N GLN A 100 -13.06 -24.32 2.48
CA GLN A 100 -14.03 -24.94 3.36
C GLN A 100 -13.45 -25.03 4.77
N ILE A 101 -14.23 -24.63 5.77
CA ILE A 101 -13.86 -24.68 7.18
C ILE A 101 -14.84 -25.56 7.97
N ARG A 102 -14.46 -25.92 9.19
CA ARG A 102 -15.36 -26.55 10.16
C ARG A 102 -15.24 -25.91 11.54
N PRO A 103 -16.28 -25.97 12.37
CA PRO A 103 -16.19 -25.55 13.76
C PRO A 103 -15.19 -26.42 14.55
N PRO A 104 -14.67 -25.91 15.68
CA PRO A 104 -13.88 -26.70 16.61
C PRO A 104 -14.69 -27.89 17.14
N LYS A 105 -14.03 -29.04 17.31
CA LYS A 105 -14.54 -30.16 18.12
C LYS A 105 -14.43 -29.84 19.61
N ASP A 106 -15.02 -30.66 20.48
CA ASP A 106 -15.03 -30.45 21.94
C ASP A 106 -13.63 -30.24 22.57
N SER A 107 -12.55 -30.74 21.94
CA SER A 107 -11.16 -30.58 22.39
C SER A 107 -10.40 -29.44 21.71
N GLU A 108 -11.01 -28.72 20.77
CA GLU A 108 -10.39 -27.69 19.93
C GLU A 108 -10.96 -26.30 20.28
N LYS A 109 -10.17 -25.25 20.06
CA LYS A 109 -10.56 -23.86 20.36
C LYS A 109 -10.91 -23.03 19.13
N TYR A 110 -10.45 -23.44 17.95
CA TYR A 110 -10.48 -22.64 16.73
C TYR A 110 -11.19 -23.38 15.60
N PHE A 111 -11.72 -22.62 14.64
CA PHE A 111 -12.14 -23.19 13.37
C PHE A 111 -10.95 -23.87 12.68
N ALA A 112 -11.20 -24.91 11.89
CA ALA A 112 -10.15 -25.62 11.16
C ALA A 112 -10.43 -25.60 9.67
N LEU A 113 -9.40 -25.33 8.87
CA LEU A 113 -9.48 -25.43 7.41
C LEU A 113 -9.60 -26.91 7.01
N LEU A 114 -10.67 -27.26 6.31
CA LEU A 114 -10.88 -28.60 5.77
C LEU A 114 -10.21 -28.76 4.41
N LYS A 115 -10.50 -27.81 3.50
CA LYS A 115 -10.05 -27.86 2.11
C LYS A 115 -9.69 -26.46 1.65
N VAL A 116 -8.49 -26.31 1.09
CA VAL A 116 -8.07 -25.09 0.41
C VAL A 116 -8.76 -25.05 -0.95
N GLU A 117 -9.52 -23.99 -1.22
CA GLU A 117 -10.16 -23.77 -2.54
C GLU A 117 -9.41 -22.70 -3.34
N ALA A 118 -8.76 -21.74 -2.69
CA ALA A 118 -7.93 -20.74 -3.36
C ALA A 118 -6.78 -20.23 -2.50
N VAL A 119 -5.71 -19.85 -3.18
CA VAL A 119 -4.54 -19.16 -2.61
C VAL A 119 -4.27 -17.91 -3.43
N ASN A 120 -4.23 -16.74 -2.78
CA ASN A 120 -4.07 -15.43 -3.41
C ASN A 120 -5.03 -15.19 -4.60
N PHE A 121 -6.28 -15.62 -4.43
CA PHE A 121 -7.36 -15.52 -5.44
C PHE A 121 -7.15 -16.38 -6.69
N GLU A 122 -6.26 -17.37 -6.62
CA GLU A 122 -5.92 -18.28 -7.71
C GLU A 122 -6.03 -19.73 -7.27
N ASP A 123 -5.93 -20.63 -8.25
CA ASP A 123 -5.94 -22.06 -7.99
C ASP A 123 -4.76 -22.44 -7.06
N PRO A 124 -4.99 -23.21 -5.98
CA PRO A 124 -3.96 -23.58 -5.02
C PRO A 124 -2.75 -24.30 -5.63
N GLU A 125 -2.91 -24.98 -6.77
CA GLU A 125 -1.82 -25.67 -7.46
C GLU A 125 -0.85 -24.66 -8.12
N GLN A 126 -1.31 -23.46 -8.50
CA GLN A 126 -0.44 -22.41 -9.06
C GLN A 126 0.53 -21.85 -8.00
N ALA A 127 0.13 -21.83 -6.73
CA ALA A 127 0.98 -21.35 -5.63
C ALA A 127 2.28 -22.18 -5.48
N ARG A 128 2.32 -23.43 -5.95
CA ARG A 128 3.53 -24.28 -5.90
C ARG A 128 4.60 -23.86 -6.91
N ASN A 129 4.19 -23.30 -8.05
CA ASN A 129 5.08 -23.01 -9.17
C ASN A 129 5.50 -21.52 -9.23
N ARG A 130 5.12 -20.72 -8.23
CA ARG A 130 5.47 -19.29 -8.18
C ARG A 130 6.96 -19.09 -7.94
N VAL A 131 7.52 -18.09 -8.59
CA VAL A 131 8.86 -17.59 -8.26
C VAL A 131 8.76 -16.77 -6.97
N LEU A 132 9.70 -16.97 -6.05
CA LEU A 132 9.71 -16.28 -4.78
C LEU A 132 10.06 -14.80 -4.97
N PHE A 133 9.47 -13.92 -4.15
CA PHE A 133 9.66 -12.48 -4.27
C PHE A 133 11.13 -12.06 -4.30
N ASP A 134 11.96 -12.66 -3.45
CA ASP A 134 13.38 -12.33 -3.34
C ASP A 134 14.21 -12.77 -4.58
N ASN A 135 13.66 -13.66 -5.42
CA ASN A 135 14.29 -14.13 -6.65
C ASN A 135 13.81 -13.38 -7.90
N LEU A 136 12.82 -12.48 -7.77
CA LEU A 136 12.31 -11.69 -8.88
C LEU A 136 13.27 -10.53 -9.21
N THR A 137 13.38 -10.20 -10.50
CA THR A 137 14.40 -9.26 -10.99
C THR A 137 13.95 -7.81 -10.77
N PRO A 138 14.62 -7.04 -9.90
CA PRO A 138 14.24 -5.66 -9.61
C PRO A 138 14.61 -4.72 -10.76
N ILE A 139 13.67 -3.90 -11.21
CA ILE A 139 13.89 -2.86 -12.22
C ILE A 139 13.40 -1.50 -11.73
N TYR A 140 13.83 -0.43 -12.42
CA TYR A 140 13.22 0.88 -12.23
C TYR A 140 11.75 0.86 -12.70
N PRO A 141 10.85 1.59 -12.02
CA PRO A 141 9.50 1.80 -12.51
C PRO A 141 9.48 2.41 -13.92
N LYS A 142 8.68 1.82 -14.81
CA LYS A 142 8.47 2.27 -16.20
C LYS A 142 7.00 2.63 -16.48
N GLU A 143 6.10 2.17 -15.63
CA GLU A 143 4.67 2.50 -15.70
C GLU A 143 4.33 3.51 -14.61
N ARG A 144 3.73 4.63 -15.00
CA ARG A 144 3.31 5.70 -14.09
C ARG A 144 1.87 5.48 -13.62
N PHE A 145 1.61 5.76 -12.35
CA PHE A 145 0.27 6.05 -11.85
C PHE A 145 -0.08 7.50 -12.19
N ILE A 146 -1.11 7.68 -13.01
CA ILE A 146 -1.74 8.97 -13.25
C ILE A 146 -2.65 9.25 -12.06
N LEU A 147 -2.35 10.28 -11.29
CA LEU A 147 -3.13 10.66 -10.11
C LEU A 147 -4.18 11.74 -10.43
N GLU A 148 -4.04 12.46 -11.53
CA GLU A 148 -5.05 13.40 -12.00
C GLU A 148 -6.42 12.70 -12.16
N THR A 149 -7.47 13.29 -11.57
CA THR A 149 -8.84 12.76 -11.62
C THR A 149 -9.83 13.83 -12.10
N HIS A 150 -9.97 14.92 -11.35
CA HIS A 150 -10.87 16.03 -11.67
C HIS A 150 -10.10 17.36 -11.71
N PRO A 151 -10.57 18.36 -12.48
CA PRO A 151 -9.83 19.60 -12.70
C PRO A 151 -9.50 20.39 -11.43
N GLU A 152 -10.37 20.31 -10.42
CA GLU A 152 -10.26 21.02 -9.13
C GLU A 152 -9.34 20.31 -8.12
N GLU A 153 -8.93 19.06 -8.40
CA GLU A 153 -8.06 18.31 -7.50
C GLU A 153 -6.58 18.66 -7.78
N PHE A 154 -6.19 19.85 -7.32
CA PHE A 154 -4.84 20.37 -7.55
C PHE A 154 -3.74 19.53 -6.89
N SER A 155 -4.03 18.81 -5.80
CA SER A 155 -2.98 18.04 -5.12
C SER A 155 -2.43 16.92 -6.00
N THR A 156 -3.31 16.18 -6.66
CA THR A 156 -2.89 15.07 -7.53
C THR A 156 -2.35 15.57 -8.86
N ARG A 157 -2.93 16.65 -9.41
CA ARG A 157 -2.44 17.32 -10.61
C ARG A 157 -0.99 17.83 -10.43
N ILE A 158 -0.71 18.49 -9.31
CA ILE A 158 0.64 18.99 -8.98
C ILE A 158 1.62 17.84 -8.77
N LEU A 159 1.19 16.75 -8.11
CA LEU A 159 2.03 15.57 -7.95
C LEU A 159 2.38 14.93 -9.29
N ASP A 160 1.43 14.75 -10.20
CA ASP A 160 1.71 14.19 -11.53
C ASP A 160 2.73 15.00 -12.34
N LEU A 161 2.75 16.33 -12.15
CA LEU A 161 3.65 17.24 -12.86
C LEU A 161 5.06 17.29 -12.25
N LEU A 162 5.18 17.19 -10.93
CA LEU A 162 6.44 17.43 -10.23
C LEU A 162 7.07 16.14 -9.68
N CYS A 163 6.26 15.21 -9.20
CA CYS A 163 6.69 13.98 -8.55
C CYS A 163 5.89 12.80 -9.10
N PRO A 164 6.13 12.39 -10.36
CA PRO A 164 5.41 11.26 -10.95
C PRO A 164 5.64 9.99 -10.14
N ILE A 165 4.58 9.24 -9.85
CA ILE A 165 4.66 8.00 -9.07
C ILE A 165 4.65 6.80 -10.01
N GLY A 166 5.68 5.96 -9.94
CA GLY A 166 5.71 4.70 -10.68
C GLY A 166 5.08 3.51 -9.95
N LYS A 167 4.65 2.51 -10.71
CA LYS A 167 4.44 1.14 -10.22
C LYS A 167 5.78 0.56 -9.75
N GLY A 168 5.93 0.29 -8.46
CA GLY A 168 7.19 -0.08 -7.82
C GLY A 168 7.97 1.06 -7.17
N GLN A 169 7.39 2.26 -7.04
CA GLN A 169 8.07 3.42 -6.44
C GLN A 169 8.33 3.23 -4.94
N ARG A 170 9.46 3.78 -4.46
CA ARG A 170 9.80 3.96 -3.04
C ARG A 170 9.74 5.45 -2.70
N GLY A 171 8.54 5.91 -2.36
CA GLY A 171 8.26 7.32 -2.09
C GLY A 171 8.30 7.67 -0.60
N LEU A 172 8.87 8.82 -0.28
CA LEU A 172 8.76 9.45 1.04
C LEU A 172 7.97 10.75 0.95
N ILE A 173 6.93 10.88 1.77
CA ILE A 173 6.27 12.15 2.05
C ILE A 173 6.91 12.72 3.31
N VAL A 174 7.83 13.65 3.13
CA VAL A 174 8.59 14.31 4.19
C VAL A 174 7.73 15.45 4.73
N ALA A 175 7.22 15.27 5.94
CA ALA A 175 6.17 16.12 6.46
C ALA A 175 6.43 16.51 7.91
N PRO A 176 6.51 17.83 8.24
CA PRO A 176 6.48 18.25 9.62
C PRO A 176 5.07 18.06 10.22
N PRO A 177 4.92 18.02 11.54
CA PRO A 177 3.60 18.00 12.18
C PRO A 177 2.75 19.20 11.74
N TYR A 178 1.46 18.97 11.51
CA TYR A 178 0.51 19.98 11.01
C TYR A 178 0.87 20.53 9.62
N SER A 179 1.13 19.64 8.67
CA SER A 179 1.43 19.99 7.27
C SER A 179 0.43 19.45 6.26
N GLY A 180 -0.59 18.69 6.67
CA GLY A 180 -1.58 18.11 5.74
C GLY A 180 -1.19 16.75 5.16
N LYS A 181 -0.26 16.02 5.79
CA LYS A 181 0.18 14.67 5.37
C LYS A 181 -1.00 13.71 5.12
N THR A 182 -1.97 13.68 6.03
CA THR A 182 -3.07 12.71 6.01
C THR A 182 -3.98 12.96 4.82
N VAL A 183 -4.31 14.23 4.56
CA VAL A 183 -5.13 14.64 3.41
C VAL A 183 -4.44 14.30 2.10
N LEU A 184 -3.12 14.55 1.99
CA LEU A 184 -2.39 14.19 0.79
C LEU A 184 -2.37 12.68 0.55
N LEU A 185 -2.19 11.88 1.61
CA LEU A 185 -2.20 10.42 1.52
C LEU A 185 -3.56 9.88 1.08
N GLN A 186 -4.66 10.43 1.62
CA GLN A 186 -6.04 10.10 1.21
C GLN A 186 -6.28 10.43 -0.27
N LYS A 187 -5.79 11.58 -0.73
CA LYS A 187 -5.92 11.99 -2.14
C LYS A 187 -5.16 11.06 -3.08
N ILE A 188 -3.94 10.65 -2.72
CA ILE A 188 -3.17 9.66 -3.48
C ILE A 188 -3.92 8.33 -3.53
N ALA A 189 -4.41 7.85 -2.38
CA ALA A 189 -5.19 6.62 -2.26
C ALA A 189 -6.39 6.61 -3.21
N ASN A 190 -7.23 7.64 -3.14
CA ASN A 190 -8.46 7.74 -3.91
C ASN A 190 -8.18 7.94 -5.40
N ALA A 191 -7.13 8.67 -5.77
CA ALA A 191 -6.72 8.81 -7.16
C ALA A 191 -6.27 7.48 -7.77
N ILE A 192 -5.42 6.72 -7.08
CA ILE A 192 -5.00 5.38 -7.53
C ILE A 192 -6.22 4.49 -7.70
N MET A 193 -7.14 4.49 -6.75
CA MET A 193 -8.31 3.61 -6.79
C MET A 193 -9.36 3.99 -7.84
N SER A 194 -9.49 5.28 -8.14
CA SER A 194 -10.34 5.79 -9.23
C SER A 194 -9.78 5.40 -10.59
N ASN A 195 -8.46 5.51 -10.77
CA ASN A 195 -7.82 5.33 -12.08
C ASN A 195 -7.35 3.89 -12.35
N TYR A 196 -7.13 3.09 -11.29
CA TYR A 196 -6.56 1.73 -11.35
C TYR A 196 -7.30 0.78 -10.40
N SER A 197 -8.50 0.37 -10.78
CA SER A 197 -9.36 -0.51 -9.97
C SER A 197 -8.75 -1.89 -9.66
N GLU A 198 -7.82 -2.34 -10.49
CA GLU A 198 -7.10 -3.61 -10.40
C GLU A 198 -5.98 -3.61 -9.35
N VAL A 199 -5.49 -2.44 -8.96
CA VAL A 199 -4.44 -2.29 -7.96
C VAL A 199 -4.96 -2.70 -6.58
N ILE A 200 -4.11 -3.37 -5.83
CA ILE A 200 -4.38 -3.72 -4.44
C ILE A 200 -3.78 -2.62 -3.55
N LEU A 201 -4.63 -1.75 -3.04
CA LEU A 201 -4.25 -0.67 -2.14
C LEU A 201 -4.41 -1.09 -0.68
N ILE A 202 -3.33 -1.00 0.08
CA ILE A 202 -3.30 -1.21 1.53
C ILE A 202 -2.83 0.08 2.19
N VAL A 203 -3.65 0.64 3.07
CA VAL A 203 -3.24 1.75 3.96
C VAL A 203 -2.84 1.15 5.29
N LEU A 204 -1.59 1.36 5.70
CA LEU A 204 -1.03 0.87 6.94
C LEU A 204 -0.78 2.03 7.89
N LEU A 205 -1.54 2.09 8.98
CA LEU A 205 -1.45 3.14 10.00
C LEU A 205 -0.78 2.58 11.27
N ILE A 206 0.34 3.17 11.67
CA ILE A 206 1.16 2.70 12.80
C ILE A 206 1.28 3.80 13.83
N ASP A 207 0.92 3.47 15.08
CA ASP A 207 1.04 4.36 16.25
C ASP A 207 0.33 5.71 16.02
N GLU A 208 -0.84 5.63 15.39
CA GLU A 208 -1.65 6.81 15.05
C GLU A 208 -2.95 6.86 15.85
N ARG A 209 -3.59 8.03 15.86
CA ARG A 209 -4.76 8.26 16.70
C ARG A 209 -6.02 7.52 16.22
N PRO A 210 -6.85 6.97 17.12
CA PRO A 210 -8.07 6.24 16.73
C PRO A 210 -9.03 7.04 15.83
N GLU A 211 -9.17 8.34 16.07
CA GLU A 211 -10.00 9.23 15.25
C GLU A 211 -9.46 9.38 13.82
N GLU A 212 -8.13 9.46 13.64
CA GLU A 212 -7.49 9.53 12.32
C GLU A 212 -7.63 8.19 11.57
N VAL A 213 -7.55 7.07 12.29
CA VAL A 213 -7.82 5.73 11.71
C VAL A 213 -9.26 5.63 11.21
N THR A 214 -10.21 6.11 12.01
CA THR A 214 -11.64 6.08 11.66
C THR A 214 -11.92 6.95 10.43
N GLU A 215 -11.33 8.14 10.36
CA GLU A 215 -11.43 9.03 9.21
C GLU A 215 -10.86 8.38 7.95
N MET A 216 -9.67 7.77 8.03
CA MET A 216 -9.04 7.08 6.90
C MET A 216 -9.92 5.94 6.36
N LYS A 217 -10.53 5.15 7.25
CA LYS A 217 -11.47 4.07 6.90
C LYS A 217 -12.73 4.58 6.19
N ALA A 218 -13.20 5.77 6.57
CA ALA A 218 -14.39 6.36 5.98
C ALA A 218 -14.12 6.97 4.59
N GLN A 219 -12.91 7.50 4.36
CA GLN A 219 -12.59 8.27 3.15
C GLN A 219 -11.86 7.50 2.06
N VAL A 220 -11.17 6.39 2.39
CA VAL A 220 -10.36 5.64 1.43
C VAL A 220 -11.04 4.34 1.03
N VAL A 221 -11.18 4.14 -0.29
CA VAL A 221 -11.66 2.88 -0.86
C VAL A 221 -10.50 1.90 -0.99
N GLY A 222 -10.19 1.18 0.09
CA GLY A 222 -9.10 0.21 0.11
C GLY A 222 -9.05 -0.56 1.42
N GLU A 223 -8.05 -1.42 1.54
CA GLU A 223 -7.83 -2.13 2.79
C GLU A 223 -7.08 -1.24 3.78
N VAL A 224 -7.73 -0.84 4.88
CA VAL A 224 -7.10 0.00 5.91
C VAL A 224 -6.80 -0.83 7.14
N ILE A 225 -5.50 -1.08 7.37
CA ILE A 225 -4.95 -1.84 8.49
C ILE A 225 -4.28 -0.87 9.46
N SER A 226 -4.57 -1.02 10.74
CA SER A 226 -4.09 -0.08 11.75
C SER A 226 -3.64 -0.75 13.04
N SER A 227 -2.63 -0.16 13.69
CA SER A 227 -2.33 -0.35 15.10
C SER A 227 -2.21 1.01 15.75
N THR A 228 -3.16 1.39 16.60
CA THR A 228 -3.21 2.70 17.26
C THR A 228 -2.12 2.84 18.34
N PHE A 229 -1.90 4.05 18.83
CA PHE A 229 -0.90 4.33 19.88
C PHE A 229 -1.17 3.64 21.23
N ASP A 230 -2.38 3.11 21.44
CA ASP A 230 -2.74 2.35 22.65
C ASP A 230 -2.08 0.96 22.68
N GLU A 231 -1.53 0.52 21.55
CA GLU A 231 -0.98 -0.81 21.37
C GLU A 231 0.54 -0.84 21.60
N PRO A 232 1.11 -1.98 22.06
CA PRO A 232 2.54 -2.08 22.30
C PRO A 232 3.36 -2.09 20.99
N ALA A 233 4.63 -1.70 21.07
CA ALA A 233 5.54 -1.64 19.93
C ALA A 233 5.68 -2.98 19.19
N GLN A 234 5.65 -4.11 19.91
CA GLN A 234 5.67 -5.46 19.33
C GLN A 234 4.50 -5.67 18.36
N ARG A 235 3.34 -5.10 18.68
CA ARG A 235 2.14 -5.21 17.84
C ARG A 235 2.27 -4.38 16.57
N HIS A 236 2.83 -3.18 16.65
CA HIS A 236 3.12 -2.37 15.46
C HIS A 236 4.03 -3.13 14.49
N VAL A 237 5.09 -3.76 15.00
CA VAL A 237 6.02 -4.57 14.23
C VAL A 237 5.32 -5.77 13.60
N GLN A 238 4.55 -6.55 14.38
CA GLN A 238 3.85 -7.73 13.87
C GLN A 238 2.87 -7.40 12.74
N VAL A 239 2.04 -6.37 12.92
CA VAL A 239 1.06 -5.95 11.91
C VAL A 239 1.74 -5.49 10.64
N ALA A 240 2.83 -4.70 10.75
CA ALA A 240 3.60 -4.27 9.60
C ALA A 240 4.24 -5.45 8.84
N GLU A 241 4.79 -6.43 9.56
CA GLU A 241 5.38 -7.64 8.96
C GLU A 241 4.33 -8.48 8.23
N MET A 242 3.15 -8.66 8.82
CA MET A 242 2.02 -9.36 8.18
C MET A 242 1.58 -8.66 6.88
N VAL A 243 1.44 -7.33 6.90
CA VAL A 243 1.08 -6.55 5.70
C VAL A 243 2.15 -6.65 4.63
N LEU A 244 3.44 -6.57 5.01
CA LEU A 244 4.54 -6.69 4.06
C LEU A 244 4.59 -8.08 3.41
N GLU A 245 4.44 -9.14 4.21
CA GLU A 245 4.45 -10.50 3.69
C GLU A 245 3.24 -10.75 2.78
N LYS A 246 2.04 -10.26 3.15
CA LYS A 246 0.86 -10.28 2.26
C LYS A 246 1.15 -9.61 0.93
N ALA A 247 1.70 -8.40 0.96
CA ALA A 247 2.03 -7.66 -0.26
C ALA A 247 3.02 -8.42 -1.14
N LYS A 248 4.08 -9.00 -0.57
CA LYS A 248 5.03 -9.84 -1.32
C LYS A 248 4.34 -11.04 -1.97
N ARG A 249 3.49 -11.76 -1.24
CA ARG A 249 2.74 -12.90 -1.80
C ARG A 249 1.87 -12.48 -2.97
N LEU A 250 1.18 -11.35 -2.88
CA LEU A 250 0.36 -10.84 -3.98
C LEU A 250 1.22 -10.48 -5.21
N VAL A 251 2.39 -9.88 -5.00
CA VAL A 251 3.32 -9.54 -6.09
C VAL A 251 3.94 -10.77 -6.75
N GLU A 252 4.20 -11.86 -6.00
CA GLU A 252 4.60 -13.16 -6.57
C GLU A 252 3.54 -13.71 -7.56
N HIS A 253 2.28 -13.30 -7.41
CA HIS A 253 1.18 -13.57 -8.34
C HIS A 253 0.94 -12.42 -9.35
N LYS A 254 1.99 -11.64 -9.64
CA LYS A 254 2.03 -10.56 -10.65
C LYS A 254 0.99 -9.47 -10.42
N LYS A 255 0.63 -9.20 -9.16
CA LYS A 255 -0.26 -8.07 -8.80
C LYS A 255 0.55 -6.81 -8.59
N ASP A 256 -0.06 -5.67 -8.92
CA ASP A 256 0.40 -4.36 -8.53
C ASP A 256 -0.18 -4.02 -7.16
N VAL A 257 0.69 -3.88 -6.16
CA VAL A 257 0.33 -3.62 -4.77
C VAL A 257 0.90 -2.27 -4.35
N VAL A 258 0.06 -1.45 -3.71
CA VAL A 258 0.46 -0.15 -3.16
C VAL A 258 0.25 -0.19 -1.65
N ILE A 259 1.31 0.08 -0.88
CA ILE A 259 1.22 0.32 0.56
C ILE A 259 1.40 1.82 0.82
N LEU A 260 0.40 2.43 1.44
CA LEU A 260 0.46 3.78 1.98
C LEU A 260 0.72 3.68 3.48
N LEU A 261 1.94 4.01 3.91
CA LEU A 261 2.37 3.85 5.30
C LEU A 261 2.39 5.20 6.03
N ASP A 262 1.62 5.31 7.12
CA ASP A 262 1.66 6.45 8.05
C ASP A 262 1.98 5.96 9.46
N SER A 263 3.24 5.97 9.93
CA SER A 263 4.45 6.51 9.28
C SER A 263 5.66 5.57 9.38
N ILE A 264 6.64 5.74 8.49
CA ILE A 264 7.91 4.98 8.57
C ILE A 264 8.71 5.39 9.82
N THR A 265 8.59 6.64 10.25
CA THR A 265 9.26 7.14 11.46
C THR A 265 8.77 6.42 12.70
N ARG A 266 7.45 6.30 12.87
CA ARG A 266 6.85 5.58 14.00
C ARG A 266 7.15 4.08 13.95
N LEU A 267 7.13 3.47 12.77
CA LEU A 267 7.52 2.07 12.60
C LEU A 267 8.99 1.84 12.99
N ALA A 268 9.90 2.72 12.59
CA ALA A 268 11.32 2.63 12.97
C ALA A 268 11.53 2.79 14.48
N ARG A 269 10.78 3.68 15.15
CA ARG A 269 10.77 3.78 16.61
C ARG A 269 10.30 2.48 17.27
N ALA A 270 9.24 1.86 16.75
CA ALA A 270 8.74 0.59 17.26
C ALA A 270 9.80 -0.52 17.15
N TYR A 271 10.49 -0.64 16.01
CA TYR A 271 11.60 -1.59 15.87
C TYR A 271 12.74 -1.30 16.86
N ASN A 272 13.09 -0.03 17.09
CA ASN A 272 14.13 0.32 18.06
C ASN A 272 13.80 -0.08 19.50
N LEU A 273 12.51 -0.14 19.85
CA LEU A 273 12.06 -0.58 21.19
C LEU A 273 12.00 -2.10 21.33
N VAL A 274 11.79 -2.82 20.23
CA VAL A 274 11.58 -4.29 20.24
C VAL A 274 12.87 -5.06 19.99
N GLU A 275 13.80 -4.51 19.21
CA GLU A 275 15.05 -5.18 18.88
C GLU A 275 15.95 -5.34 20.13
N PRO A 276 16.56 -6.52 20.34
CA PRO A 276 17.55 -6.71 21.39
C PRO A 276 18.74 -5.75 21.22
N HIS A 277 19.20 -5.16 22.31
CA HIS A 277 20.35 -4.24 22.29
C HIS A 277 21.60 -4.91 21.72
N SER A 278 22.20 -4.26 20.73
CA SER A 278 23.47 -4.66 20.10
C SER A 278 24.70 -4.28 20.95
N GLY A 279 24.50 -3.47 21.99
CA GLY A 279 25.58 -2.86 22.77
C GLY A 279 26.21 -1.62 22.09
N ARG A 280 25.71 -1.21 20.92
CA ARG A 280 26.15 -0.01 20.19
C ARG A 280 24.97 0.90 19.88
N ILE A 281 24.95 2.06 20.53
CA ILE A 281 23.92 3.10 20.34
C ILE A 281 24.49 4.20 19.46
N LEU A 282 23.80 4.50 18.37
CA LEU A 282 24.10 5.59 17.43
C LEU A 282 23.55 6.93 17.94
N SER A 283 23.83 8.00 17.21
CA SER A 283 23.25 9.32 17.50
C SER A 283 21.72 9.23 17.55
N GLY A 284 21.10 9.99 18.46
CA GLY A 284 19.64 9.99 18.63
C GLY A 284 19.08 8.80 19.42
N GLY A 285 19.92 7.98 20.06
CA GLY A 285 19.45 6.87 20.92
C GLY A 285 18.97 5.64 20.15
N ILE A 286 19.43 5.49 18.91
CA ILE A 286 19.04 4.40 18.01
C ILE A 286 20.05 3.28 18.12
N ASP A 287 19.60 2.05 18.33
CA ASP A 287 20.48 0.89 18.30
C ASP A 287 20.99 0.63 16.87
N SER A 288 22.26 0.25 16.73
CA SER A 288 22.89 0.03 15.42
C SER A 288 22.16 -0.99 14.53
N ASN A 289 21.44 -1.95 15.11
CA ASN A 289 20.66 -2.95 14.38
C ASN A 289 19.20 -2.55 14.17
N ALA A 290 18.68 -1.56 14.92
CA ALA A 290 17.25 -1.22 14.93
C ALA A 290 16.71 -0.77 13.56
N LEU A 291 17.55 -0.09 12.75
CA LEU A 291 17.12 0.42 11.45
C LEU A 291 17.17 -0.62 10.33
N HIS A 292 17.79 -1.78 10.54
CA HIS A 292 17.97 -2.79 9.49
C HIS A 292 16.62 -3.33 8.97
N LYS A 293 15.72 -3.72 9.87
CA LYS A 293 14.39 -4.24 9.50
C LYS A 293 13.48 -3.21 8.82
N PRO A 294 13.28 -1.99 9.37
CA PRO A 294 12.43 -1.01 8.70
C PRO A 294 13.07 -0.49 7.39
N LYS A 295 14.40 -0.44 7.26
CA LYS A 295 15.07 -0.26 5.95
C LYS A 295 14.72 -1.35 4.96
N ARG A 296 14.75 -2.61 5.39
CA ARG A 296 14.34 -3.75 4.54
C ARG A 296 12.87 -3.65 4.16
N PHE A 297 11.99 -3.26 5.08
CA PHE A 297 10.57 -3.01 4.79
C PHE A 297 10.41 -2.00 3.65
N PHE A 298 10.98 -0.80 3.80
CA PHE A 298 10.85 0.25 2.80
C PHE A 298 11.58 -0.09 1.49
N GLY A 299 12.76 -0.72 1.57
CA GLY A 299 13.54 -1.20 0.44
C GLY A 299 12.93 -2.40 -0.28
N THR A 300 11.86 -3.01 0.25
CA THR A 300 11.16 -4.10 -0.45
C THR A 300 10.43 -3.58 -1.69
N ALA A 301 9.95 -2.33 -1.68
CA ALA A 301 9.25 -1.75 -2.82
C ALA A 301 10.13 -1.65 -4.07
N ARG A 302 9.62 -2.20 -5.18
CA ARG A 302 10.32 -2.33 -6.46
C ARG A 302 9.34 -2.71 -7.55
N ALA A 303 9.66 -2.33 -8.79
CA ALA A 303 9.05 -2.91 -9.98
C ALA A 303 9.79 -4.20 -10.35
N LEU A 304 9.09 -5.14 -10.98
CA LEU A 304 9.64 -6.46 -11.31
C LEU A 304 9.52 -6.72 -12.80
N GLU A 305 10.55 -7.32 -13.38
CA GLU A 305 10.59 -7.65 -14.81
C GLU A 305 9.59 -8.75 -15.18
N GLU A 306 9.39 -9.74 -14.30
CA GLU A 306 8.52 -10.89 -14.52
C GLU A 306 7.01 -10.57 -14.37
N GLY A 307 6.69 -9.35 -13.93
CA GLY A 307 5.35 -8.81 -13.74
C GLY A 307 5.00 -8.52 -12.27
N GLY A 308 4.06 -7.60 -12.08
CA GLY A 308 3.68 -7.08 -10.77
C GLY A 308 4.66 -6.03 -10.25
N SER A 309 4.26 -5.36 -9.18
CA SER A 309 5.07 -4.32 -8.53
C SER A 309 4.64 -4.11 -7.10
N LEU A 310 5.59 -3.73 -6.25
CA LEU A 310 5.32 -3.25 -4.91
C LEU A 310 5.69 -1.77 -4.81
N THR A 311 4.70 -0.90 -4.73
CA THR A 311 4.89 0.52 -4.42
C THR A 311 4.71 0.73 -2.93
N ILE A 312 5.65 1.44 -2.29
CA ILE A 312 5.50 1.91 -0.91
C ILE A 312 5.67 3.43 -0.91
N ILE A 313 4.63 4.13 -0.47
CA ILE A 313 4.69 5.56 -0.17
C ILE A 313 4.52 5.72 1.32
N ALA A 314 5.56 6.18 2.00
CA ALA A 314 5.54 6.33 3.45
C ALA A 314 5.68 7.79 3.86
N THR A 315 4.96 8.21 4.89
CA THR A 315 5.20 9.50 5.53
C THR A 315 6.42 9.40 6.43
N ALA A 316 7.27 10.43 6.42
CA ALA A 316 8.41 10.59 7.31
C ALA A 316 8.29 11.91 8.06
N LEU A 317 8.32 11.84 9.38
CA LEU A 317 8.20 13.02 10.24
C LEU A 317 9.56 13.73 10.34
N VAL A 318 9.54 15.04 10.11
CA VAL A 318 10.69 15.95 10.27
C VAL A 318 10.30 17.14 11.16
N ASP A 319 11.27 17.94 11.60
CA ASP A 319 11.03 19.13 12.44
C ASP A 319 10.21 18.84 13.71
N THR A 320 10.39 17.64 14.27
CA THR A 320 9.70 17.20 15.50
C THR A 320 10.42 17.66 16.77
N GLY A 321 11.66 18.16 16.64
CA GLY A 321 12.57 18.43 17.75
C GLY A 321 13.27 17.19 18.32
N SER A 322 13.03 16.00 17.74
CA SER A 322 13.68 14.76 18.16
C SER A 322 14.88 14.44 17.28
N ARG A 323 16.07 14.36 17.89
CA ARG A 323 17.28 13.94 17.16
C ARG A 323 17.18 12.51 16.60
N MET A 324 16.40 11.66 17.24
CA MET A 324 16.10 10.31 16.75
C MET A 324 15.41 10.36 15.39
N ASP A 325 14.42 11.25 15.23
CA ASP A 325 13.66 11.36 13.99
C ASP A 325 14.51 11.90 12.84
N ASP A 326 15.39 12.86 13.12
CA ASP A 326 16.35 13.38 12.14
C ASP A 326 17.22 12.25 11.58
N VAL A 327 17.77 11.39 12.46
CA VAL A 327 18.63 10.27 12.06
C VAL A 327 17.82 9.23 11.28
N ILE A 328 16.61 8.90 11.74
CA ILE A 328 15.69 8.01 11.02
C ILE A 328 15.42 8.54 9.61
N PHE A 329 15.09 9.83 9.48
CA PHE A 329 14.79 10.45 8.19
C PHE A 329 15.96 10.36 7.22
N GLU A 330 17.17 10.74 7.64
CA GLU A 330 18.37 10.69 6.78
C GLU A 330 18.66 9.27 6.29
N GLU A 331 18.45 8.26 7.13
CA GLU A 331 18.65 6.84 6.78
C GLU A 331 17.64 6.34 5.73
N PHE A 332 16.39 6.83 5.77
CA PHE A 332 15.37 6.48 4.77
C PHE A 332 15.49 7.30 3.49
N LYS A 333 15.94 8.55 3.58
CA LYS A 333 16.16 9.44 2.42
C LYS A 333 17.12 8.81 1.39
N GLY A 334 18.18 8.15 1.86
CA GLY A 334 19.10 7.41 0.99
C GLY A 334 18.50 6.17 0.33
N THR A 335 17.46 5.59 0.92
CA THR A 335 16.81 4.34 0.48
C THR A 335 15.69 4.59 -0.56
N GLY A 336 15.02 5.74 -0.44
CA GLY A 336 13.95 6.17 -1.33
C GLY A 336 14.43 6.60 -2.72
N ASN A 337 13.53 6.59 -3.69
CA ASN A 337 13.76 7.11 -5.04
C ASN A 337 12.75 8.20 -5.45
N MET A 338 11.91 8.65 -4.52
CA MET A 338 10.99 9.76 -4.67
C MET A 338 10.82 10.47 -3.33
N GLU A 339 10.80 11.80 -3.35
CA GLU A 339 10.59 12.65 -2.19
C GLU A 339 9.51 13.70 -2.49
N ILE A 340 8.48 13.77 -1.64
CA ILE A 340 7.50 14.85 -1.61
C ILE A 340 7.71 15.58 -0.29
N THR A 341 8.17 16.82 -0.33
CA THR A 341 8.36 17.62 0.89
C THR A 341 7.14 18.50 1.12
N LEU A 342 6.58 18.47 2.32
CA LEU A 342 5.56 19.41 2.76
C LEU A 342 6.17 20.53 3.61
N ASP A 343 5.71 21.76 3.40
CA ASP A 343 6.21 22.96 4.08
C ASP A 343 5.17 23.52 5.05
N ARG A 344 5.57 23.69 6.31
CA ARG A 344 4.72 24.22 7.38
C ARG A 344 4.31 25.68 7.15
N ASN A 345 5.17 26.50 6.55
CA ASN A 345 4.87 27.91 6.27
C ASN A 345 3.79 28.04 5.20
N ILE A 346 3.83 27.20 4.15
CA ILE A 346 2.77 27.12 3.13
C ILE A 346 1.45 26.72 3.79
N PHE A 347 1.48 25.69 4.64
CA PHE A 347 0.29 25.22 5.38
C PHE A 347 -0.31 26.31 6.29
N GLN A 348 0.53 27.05 7.04
CA GLN A 348 0.08 28.12 7.94
C GLN A 348 -0.57 29.30 7.20
N ARG A 349 -0.18 29.54 5.94
CA ARG A 349 -0.83 30.51 5.04
C ARG A 349 -2.12 29.99 4.41
N ARG A 350 -2.54 28.76 4.74
CA ARG A 350 -3.75 28.09 4.22
C ARG A 350 -3.71 27.85 2.71
N ILE A 351 -2.53 27.60 2.17
CA ILE A 351 -2.34 27.24 0.77
C ILE A 351 -2.21 25.72 0.69
N TYR A 352 -3.03 25.10 -0.15
CA TYR A 352 -3.11 23.64 -0.28
C TYR A 352 -3.04 23.23 -1.76
N PRO A 353 -2.28 22.17 -2.11
CA PRO A 353 -1.46 21.33 -1.23
C PRO A 353 -0.21 22.08 -0.71
N SER A 354 0.24 21.77 0.50
CA SER A 354 1.41 22.40 1.14
C SER A 354 2.76 21.87 0.62
N ILE A 355 2.85 21.55 -0.68
CA ILE A 355 4.03 20.91 -1.28
C ILE A 355 5.12 21.94 -1.58
N ASP A 356 6.35 21.67 -1.16
CA ASP A 356 7.54 22.40 -1.60
C ASP A 356 7.98 21.87 -2.98
N ILE A 357 7.70 22.67 -4.01
CA ILE A 357 7.98 22.38 -5.42
C ILE A 357 9.48 22.16 -5.69
N LYS A 358 10.35 22.87 -4.97
CA LYS A 358 11.80 22.85 -5.22
C LYS A 358 12.46 21.62 -4.62
N ARG A 359 11.98 21.19 -3.44
CA ARG A 359 12.53 20.03 -2.73
C ARG A 359 11.94 18.71 -3.21
N SER A 360 10.72 18.74 -3.76
CA SER A 360 10.03 17.54 -4.22
C SER A 360 10.53 17.07 -5.60
N ASN A 361 10.90 15.79 -5.69
CA ASN A 361 11.48 15.20 -6.91
C ASN A 361 11.26 13.68 -6.99
N THR A 362 11.39 13.14 -8.20
CA THR A 362 11.44 11.70 -8.47
C THR A 362 12.70 11.36 -9.25
N ARG A 363 13.46 10.35 -8.79
CA ARG A 363 14.65 9.89 -9.51
C ARG A 363 14.23 9.13 -10.77
N ARG A 364 14.98 9.33 -11.87
CA ARG A 364 14.76 8.68 -13.17
C ARG A 364 13.35 8.96 -13.73
N GLU A 365 12.83 10.17 -13.53
CA GLU A 365 11.50 10.58 -14.01
C GLU A 365 11.34 10.47 -15.54
N GLU A 366 12.44 10.49 -16.29
CA GLU A 366 12.45 10.27 -17.74
C GLU A 366 12.01 8.87 -18.17
N LEU A 367 11.96 7.90 -17.24
CA LEU A 367 11.39 6.57 -17.48
C LEU A 367 9.86 6.52 -17.31
N LEU A 368 9.28 7.54 -16.66
CA LEU A 368 7.85 7.60 -16.31
C LEU A 368 7.08 8.61 -17.16
N LEU A 369 7.77 9.60 -17.72
CA LEU A 369 7.20 10.72 -18.45
C LEU A 369 7.48 10.59 -19.94
N HIS A 370 6.53 11.01 -20.76
CA HIS A 370 6.77 11.12 -22.20
C HIS A 370 7.83 12.21 -22.48
N PRO A 371 8.74 12.06 -23.46
CA PRO A 371 9.80 13.05 -23.71
C PRO A 371 9.31 14.49 -23.90
N ASP A 372 8.19 14.69 -24.61
CA ASP A 372 7.59 16.01 -24.78
C ASP A 372 6.99 16.58 -23.48
N GLU A 373 6.45 15.72 -22.62
CA GLU A 373 5.91 16.09 -21.32
C GLU A 373 7.05 16.54 -20.40
N LEU A 374 8.13 15.75 -20.35
CA LEU A 374 9.33 16.01 -19.56
C LEU A 374 9.97 17.37 -19.93
N GLN A 375 10.11 17.67 -21.22
CA GLN A 375 10.66 18.96 -21.66
C GLN A 375 9.83 20.15 -21.15
N ARG A 376 8.50 20.04 -21.18
CA ARG A 376 7.60 21.10 -20.69
C ARG A 376 7.63 21.21 -19.17
N ILE A 377 7.73 20.10 -18.46
CA ILE A 377 7.91 20.07 -16.99
C ILE A 377 9.24 20.73 -16.60
N TRP A 378 10.32 20.56 -17.37
CA TRP A 378 11.58 21.26 -17.11
C TRP A 378 11.48 22.77 -17.31
N ILE A 379 10.77 23.21 -18.35
CA ILE A 379 10.48 24.64 -18.56
C ILE A 379 9.69 25.19 -17.36
N LEU A 380 8.66 24.44 -16.92
CA LEU A 380 7.87 24.79 -15.72
C LEU A 380 8.77 24.91 -14.48
N ARG A 381 9.58 23.89 -14.19
CA ARG A 381 10.48 23.86 -13.03
C ARG A 381 11.45 25.04 -13.07
N LYS A 382 12.01 25.37 -14.24
CA LYS A 382 12.90 26.52 -14.41
C LYS A 382 12.20 27.84 -14.12
N ALA A 383 10.98 28.02 -14.63
CA ALA A 383 10.18 29.23 -14.39
C ALA A 383 9.78 29.40 -12.92
N LEU A 384 9.51 28.30 -12.21
CA LEU A 384 9.13 28.32 -10.79
C LEU A 384 10.34 28.48 -9.85
N ASN A 385 11.56 28.19 -10.32
CA ASN A 385 12.75 28.18 -9.46
C ASN A 385 13.17 29.57 -8.98
N ASP A 386 12.86 30.62 -9.74
CA ASP A 386 13.21 32.01 -9.40
C ASP A 386 12.28 32.62 -8.33
N LEU A 387 11.11 32.01 -8.10
CA LEU A 387 10.13 32.44 -7.10
C LEU A 387 10.41 31.79 -5.73
N ASN A 388 9.92 32.37 -4.64
CA ASN A 388 9.91 31.64 -3.37
C ASN A 388 8.84 30.52 -3.39
N SER A 389 8.93 29.54 -2.48
CA SER A 389 8.06 28.35 -2.52
C SER A 389 6.56 28.66 -2.42
N VAL A 390 6.19 29.74 -1.71
CA VAL A 390 4.79 30.19 -1.58
C VAL A 390 4.29 30.76 -2.91
N GLU A 391 5.02 31.73 -3.47
CA GLU A 391 4.69 32.38 -4.74
C GLU A 391 4.65 31.37 -5.90
N ALA A 392 5.61 30.44 -5.94
CA ALA A 392 5.68 29.40 -6.97
C ALA A 392 4.43 28.53 -6.96
N LEU A 393 3.95 28.15 -5.77
CA LEU A 393 2.78 27.31 -5.62
C LEU A 393 1.49 28.08 -5.93
N GLU A 394 1.35 29.32 -5.45
CA GLU A 394 0.19 30.17 -5.77
C GLU A 394 0.08 30.40 -7.28
N LEU A 395 1.19 30.73 -7.94
CA LEU A 395 1.23 30.88 -9.39
C LEU A 395 0.84 29.57 -10.11
N LEU A 396 1.36 28.43 -9.66
CA LEU A 396 1.03 27.14 -10.25
C LEU A 396 -0.46 26.83 -10.11
N ILE A 397 -1.05 27.03 -8.93
CA ILE A 397 -2.49 26.83 -8.70
C ILE A 397 -3.32 27.80 -9.57
N GLU A 398 -2.91 29.07 -9.65
CA GLU A 398 -3.58 30.08 -10.49
C GLU A 398 -3.58 29.67 -11.97
N LYS A 399 -2.49 29.10 -12.47
CA LYS A 399 -2.41 28.62 -13.86
C LYS A 399 -3.20 27.33 -14.07
N LEU A 400 -3.10 26.37 -13.15
CA LEU A 400 -3.84 25.10 -13.24
C LEU A 400 -5.35 25.33 -13.20
N SER A 401 -5.84 26.28 -12.40
CA SER A 401 -7.27 26.60 -12.30
C SER A 401 -7.88 27.12 -13.60
N LYS A 402 -7.06 27.60 -14.55
CA LYS A 402 -7.50 28.06 -15.88
C LYS A 402 -7.58 26.94 -16.92
N THR A 403 -7.30 25.70 -16.53
CA THR A 403 -7.20 24.55 -17.44
C THR A 403 -7.93 23.34 -16.87
N LYS A 404 -8.46 22.49 -17.75
CA LYS A 404 -9.24 21.32 -17.36
C LYS A 404 -8.36 20.14 -16.93
N ASN A 405 -7.16 20.04 -17.49
CA ASN A 405 -6.23 18.96 -17.16
C ASN A 405 -4.77 19.36 -17.37
N ASN A 406 -3.85 18.50 -16.92
CA ASN A 406 -2.42 18.71 -17.00
C ASN A 406 -1.89 18.77 -18.43
N VAL A 407 -2.50 18.03 -19.36
CA VAL A 407 -2.11 18.07 -20.78
C VAL A 407 -2.37 19.46 -21.35
N GLU A 408 -3.58 20.00 -21.15
CA GLU A 408 -3.94 21.35 -21.59
C GLU A 408 -3.00 22.39 -20.96
N PHE A 409 -2.75 22.30 -19.66
CA PHE A 409 -1.80 23.16 -18.97
C PHE A 409 -0.40 23.13 -19.59
N LEU A 410 0.18 21.95 -19.78
CA LEU A 410 1.52 21.81 -20.35
C LEU A 410 1.59 22.33 -21.78
N LEU A 411 0.50 22.21 -22.56
CA LEU A 411 0.43 22.77 -23.91
C LEU A 411 0.47 24.30 -23.93
N THR A 412 -0.01 24.98 -22.88
CA THR A 412 0.10 26.45 -22.74
C THR A 412 1.53 26.93 -22.51
N LEU A 413 2.42 26.06 -22.03
CA LEU A 413 3.84 26.35 -21.86
C LEU A 413 4.50 26.27 -23.24
N ASN A 414 4.69 27.41 -23.90
CA ASN A 414 5.34 27.45 -25.21
C ASN A 414 6.71 26.75 -25.16
N LYS A 415 7.00 25.87 -26.12
CA LYS A 415 8.37 25.47 -26.42
C LYS A 415 9.07 26.76 -26.88
N GLN A 416 9.94 27.35 -26.05
CA GLN A 416 10.98 28.20 -26.62
C GLN A 416 11.82 27.27 -27.50
N MET A 417 11.69 27.42 -28.82
CA MET A 417 12.47 26.67 -29.81
C MET A 417 13.95 26.94 -29.65
#